data_AF-A0A4V1SK50-F1
#
_entry.id   AF-A0A4V1SK50-F1
#
_cell.length_a   1.000
_cell.length_b   1.000
_cell.length_c   1.000
_cell.angle_alpha   90.00
_cell.angle_beta   90.00
_cell.angle_gamma   90.00
#
_symmetry.space_group_name_H-M   'P 1'
#
loop_
_entity.id
_entity.type
_entity.pdbx_description
1 polymer ?
#
loop_
_entity_poly.entity_id
_entity_poly.type
_entity_poly.pdbx_seq_one_letter_code
_entity_poly.pdbx_strand_id
1 'polypeptide(L)'
;MKSRRPLLAAVVLLAGGALRLPLEQGVTEEFRQQGLLSKPIDIELREKIGQNSWAIALSGLRTLVATFANLQASSHFSECAWPDVESCMETAVELSPEGPYYWDMGAWHMAYNASSWYRIDSGLPPIRAKAESRRWIEKGRRFYERGIANNPGDWQLPSLL
;
A
#
# COMPACT_ATOMS: atom_id res chain seq x y z
N MET A 1 23.59 -26.23 41.29
CA MET A 1 22.23 -26.51 40.77
C MET A 1 21.76 -25.32 39.94
N LYS A 2 21.60 -25.47 38.61
CA LYS A 2 21.09 -24.41 37.72
C LYS A 2 19.63 -24.10 38.10
N SER A 3 19.33 -22.81 38.30
CA SER A 3 17.98 -22.32 38.64
C SER A 3 16.96 -22.79 37.60
N ARG A 4 15.88 -23.46 38.03
CA ARG A 4 14.76 -23.90 37.17
C ARG A 4 13.74 -22.79 36.89
N ARG A 5 13.88 -21.63 37.54
CA ARG A 5 12.98 -20.47 37.43
C ARG A 5 12.83 -19.92 36.00
N PRO A 6 13.89 -19.75 35.18
CA PRO A 6 13.73 -19.27 33.80
C PRO A 6 13.00 -20.28 32.91
N LEU A 7 13.16 -21.59 33.16
CA LEU A 7 12.45 -22.63 32.41
C LEU A 7 10.94 -22.58 32.70
N LEU A 8 10.58 -22.44 33.98
CA LEU A 8 9.19 -22.27 34.40
C LEU A 8 8.56 -20.99 33.83
N ALA A 9 9.29 -19.87 33.84
CA ALA A 9 8.82 -18.63 33.22
C ALA A 9 8.59 -18.80 31.71
N ALA A 10 9.50 -19.46 31.00
CA ALA A 10 9.34 -19.74 29.57
C ALA A 10 8.13 -20.65 29.30
N VAL A 11 7.92 -21.69 30.10
CA VAL A 11 6.76 -22.59 29.97
C VAL A 11 5.44 -21.85 30.24
N VAL A 12 5.39 -20.99 31.27
CA VAL A 12 4.19 -20.19 31.57
C VAL A 12 3.90 -19.20 30.45
N LEU A 13 4.92 -18.54 29.89
CA LEU A 13 4.76 -17.64 28.76
C LEU A 13 4.27 -18.37 27.50
N LEU A 14 4.85 -19.53 27.19
CA LEU A 14 4.45 -20.33 26.02
C LEU A 14 3.03 -20.90 26.18
N ALA A 15 2.69 -21.41 27.37
CA ALA A 15 1.35 -21.93 27.64
C ALA A 15 0.30 -20.82 27.63
N GLY A 16 0.58 -19.67 28.25
CA GLY A 16 -0.29 -18.50 28.23
C GLY A 16 -0.47 -17.96 26.80
N GLY A 17 0.61 -17.90 26.02
CA GLY A 17 0.56 -17.53 24.61
C GLY A 17 -0.27 -18.50 23.77
N ALA A 18 -0.05 -19.81 23.91
CA ALA A 18 -0.77 -20.84 23.16
C ALA A 18 -2.28 -20.87 23.47
N LEU A 19 -2.67 -20.61 24.74
CA LEU A 19 -4.07 -20.54 25.15
C LEU A 19 -4.77 -19.27 24.66
N ARG A 20 -4.04 -18.14 24.62
CA ARG A 20 -4.57 -16.84 24.23
C ARG A 20 -4.62 -16.65 22.71
N LEU A 21 -3.69 -17.27 21.97
CA LEU A 21 -3.60 -17.20 20.52
C LEU A 21 -4.93 -17.44 19.78
N PRO A 22 -5.70 -18.51 20.04
CA PRO A 22 -6.94 -18.76 19.30
C PRO A 22 -8.03 -17.71 19.56
N LEU A 23 -8.08 -17.15 20.77
CA LEU A 23 -9.00 -16.06 21.11
C LEU A 23 -8.64 -14.78 20.36
N GLU A 24 -7.35 -14.43 20.35
CA GLU A 24 -6.86 -13.27 19.61
C GLU A 24 -7.06 -13.43 18.11
N GLN A 25 -6.81 -14.63 17.57
CA GLN A 25 -7.03 -14.92 16.15
C GLN A 25 -8.51 -14.82 15.77
N GLY A 26 -9.43 -15.31 16.61
CA GLY A 26 -10.87 -15.20 16.38
C GLY A 26 -11.33 -13.74 16.31
N VAL A 27 -10.98 -12.93 17.31
CA VAL A 27 -11.32 -11.50 17.34
C VAL A 27 -10.65 -10.72 16.21
N THR A 28 -9.38 -11.04 15.92
CA THR A 28 -8.64 -10.39 14.83
C THR A 28 -9.30 -10.69 13.48
N GLU A 29 -9.73 -11.92 13.25
CA GLU A 29 -10.39 -12.30 12.00
C GLU A 29 -11.77 -11.67 11.86
N GLU A 30 -12.53 -11.59 12.96
CA GLU A 30 -13.81 -10.86 12.99
C GLU A 30 -13.62 -9.38 12.65
N PHE A 31 -12.61 -8.72 13.24
CA PHE A 31 -12.30 -7.33 12.91
C PHE A 31 -11.79 -7.15 11.48
N ARG A 32 -11.09 -8.13 10.89
CA ARG A 32 -10.75 -8.09 9.46
C ARG A 32 -11.99 -8.23 8.57
N GLN A 33 -12.91 -9.13 8.92
CA GLN A 33 -14.18 -9.31 8.18
C GLN A 33 -15.04 -8.04 8.24
N GLN A 34 -15.00 -7.33 9.36
CA GLN A 34 -15.66 -6.03 9.53
C GLN A 34 -14.87 -4.84 8.93
N GLY A 35 -13.69 -5.09 8.35
CA GLY A 35 -12.83 -4.04 7.76
C GLY A 35 -12.16 -3.11 8.79
N LEU A 36 -12.21 -3.43 10.09
CA LEU A 36 -11.58 -2.69 11.17
C LEU A 36 -10.07 -2.94 11.26
N LEU A 37 -9.62 -4.09 10.78
CA LEU A 37 -8.20 -4.44 10.65
C LEU A 37 -7.89 -4.80 9.20
N SER A 38 -6.70 -4.42 8.73
CA SER A 38 -6.31 -4.72 7.35
C SER A 38 -5.83 -6.14 7.16
N LYS A 39 -5.88 -6.55 5.89
CA LYS A 39 -5.42 -7.85 5.44
C LYS A 39 -3.92 -8.03 5.74
N PRO A 40 -3.48 -9.28 6.01
CA PRO A 40 -2.07 -9.57 6.17
C PRO A 40 -1.24 -9.13 4.96
N ILE A 41 -0.04 -8.60 5.22
CA ILE A 41 0.92 -8.17 4.20
C ILE A 41 1.40 -9.40 3.41
N ASP A 42 1.30 -9.34 2.08
CA ASP A 42 1.78 -10.37 1.16
C ASP A 42 3.32 -10.47 1.15
N ILE A 43 3.85 -11.65 0.80
CA ILE A 43 5.28 -11.97 0.72
C ILE A 43 5.99 -11.08 -0.33
N GLU A 44 5.31 -10.69 -1.40
CA GLU A 44 5.87 -9.81 -2.42
C GLU A 44 6.04 -8.36 -1.94
N LEU A 45 5.05 -7.84 -1.19
CA LEU A 45 5.10 -6.53 -0.54
C LEU A 45 6.22 -6.46 0.51
N ARG A 46 6.41 -7.57 1.21
CA ARG A 46 7.47 -7.83 2.18
C ARG A 46 8.87 -7.71 1.57
N GLU A 47 9.07 -8.19 0.35
CA GLU A 47 10.36 -8.04 -0.37
C GLU A 47 10.60 -6.59 -0.82
N LYS A 48 9.58 -5.89 -1.33
CA LYS A 48 9.68 -4.48 -1.73
C LYS A 48 10.00 -3.54 -0.56
N ILE A 49 9.47 -3.80 0.63
CA ILE A 49 9.63 -2.93 1.82
C ILE A 49 11.05 -3.06 2.46
N GLY A 50 11.82 -4.09 2.11
CA GLY A 50 13.24 -4.21 2.45
C GLY A 50 13.55 -4.68 3.88
N GLN A 51 14.67 -5.41 4.01
CA GLN A 51 15.18 -6.16 5.18
C GLN A 51 15.22 -5.43 6.55
N ASN A 52 15.01 -4.12 6.63
CA ASN A 52 15.09 -3.35 7.89
C ASN A 52 13.77 -2.69 8.36
N SER A 53 12.69 -2.73 7.57
CA SER A 53 11.45 -1.96 7.85
C SER A 53 10.29 -2.80 8.43
N TRP A 54 10.50 -4.12 8.56
CA TRP A 54 9.51 -5.11 8.98
C TRP A 54 8.84 -4.79 10.32
N ALA A 55 9.61 -4.33 11.30
CA ALA A 55 9.09 -4.04 12.64
C ALA A 55 8.15 -2.82 12.68
N ILE A 56 8.28 -1.89 11.72
CA ILE A 56 7.52 -0.64 11.69
C ILE A 56 6.16 -0.84 11.01
N ALA A 57 6.09 -1.66 9.95
CA ALA A 57 4.84 -1.99 9.27
C ALA A 57 3.92 -2.89 10.11
N LEU A 58 4.48 -3.72 11.01
CA LEU A 58 3.74 -4.72 11.78
C LEU A 58 2.96 -4.19 13.01
N SER A 59 3.14 -2.92 13.41
CA SER A 59 2.61 -2.40 14.70
C SER A 59 1.71 -1.15 14.56
N GLY A 60 0.83 -1.11 13.55
CA GLY A 60 -0.14 -0.02 13.39
C GLY A 60 0.39 1.27 12.73
N LEU A 61 1.68 1.32 12.37
CA LEU A 61 2.30 2.46 11.68
C LEU A 61 2.18 2.41 10.15
N ARG A 62 1.54 1.38 9.57
CA ARG A 62 1.42 1.22 8.11
C ARG A 62 0.81 2.43 7.41
N THR A 63 -0.21 3.07 7.97
CA THR A 63 -0.82 4.29 7.42
C THR A 63 0.12 5.49 7.49
N LEU A 64 0.98 5.55 8.52
CA LEU A 64 2.03 6.56 8.59
C LEU A 64 3.09 6.34 7.50
N VAL A 65 3.50 5.09 7.28
CA VAL A 65 4.44 4.76 6.19
C VAL A 65 3.82 5.04 4.82
N ALA A 66 2.53 4.75 4.62
CA ALA A 66 1.79 5.13 3.41
C ALA A 66 1.79 6.66 3.20
N THR A 67 1.66 7.42 4.29
CA THR A 67 1.76 8.89 4.26
C THR A 67 3.15 9.36 3.84
N PHE A 68 4.22 8.75 4.36
CA PHE A 68 5.58 9.05 3.90
C PHE A 68 5.82 8.65 2.45
N ALA A 69 5.25 7.55 1.98
CA ALA A 69 5.29 7.18 0.57
C ALA A 69 4.61 8.24 -0.31
N ASN A 70 3.43 8.75 0.10
CA ASN A 70 2.74 9.84 -0.60
C ASN A 70 3.53 11.16 -0.59
N LEU A 71 4.21 11.48 0.51
CA LEU A 71 5.12 12.64 0.58
C LEU A 71 6.31 12.49 -0.38
N GLN A 72 6.91 11.30 -0.47
CA GLN A 72 7.96 11.02 -1.45
C GLN A 72 7.44 11.10 -2.89
N ALA A 73 6.24 10.59 -3.17
CA ALA A 73 5.58 10.76 -4.46
C ALA A 73 5.46 12.24 -4.85
N SER A 74 5.14 13.11 -3.89
CA SER A 74 5.07 14.57 -4.12
C SER A 74 6.43 15.20 -4.46
N SER A 75 7.52 14.68 -3.88
CA SER A 75 8.89 15.07 -4.25
C SER A 75 9.21 14.66 -5.69
N HIS A 76 8.99 13.40 -6.04
CA HIS A 76 9.22 12.88 -7.40
C HIS A 76 8.33 13.54 -8.45
N PHE A 77 7.10 13.91 -8.07
CA PHE A 77 6.19 14.68 -8.91
C PHE A 77 6.82 16.01 -9.34
N SER A 78 7.46 16.72 -8.42
CA SER A 78 8.12 18.01 -8.69
C SER A 78 9.28 17.87 -9.68
N GLU A 79 9.89 16.69 -9.75
CA GLU A 79 10.98 16.34 -10.68
C GLU A 79 10.47 15.71 -11.98
N CYS A 80 9.16 15.55 -12.15
CA CYS A 80 8.54 14.80 -13.26
C CYS A 80 9.05 13.35 -13.38
N ALA A 81 9.47 12.75 -12.27
CA ALA A 81 9.95 11.37 -12.19
C ALA A 81 8.78 10.38 -12.09
N TRP A 82 7.97 10.29 -13.15
CA TRP A 82 6.69 9.57 -13.14
C TRP A 82 6.77 8.09 -12.71
N PRO A 83 7.79 7.29 -13.13
CA PRO A 83 7.94 5.92 -12.62
C PRO A 83 8.13 5.84 -11.11
N ASP A 84 8.82 6.81 -10.51
CA ASP A 84 9.05 6.85 -9.07
C ASP A 84 7.78 7.30 -8.32
N VAL A 85 7.01 8.23 -8.90
CA VAL A 85 5.66 8.57 -8.41
C VAL A 85 4.77 7.33 -8.37
N GLU A 86 4.71 6.56 -9.46
CA GLU A 86 3.94 5.31 -9.53
C GLU A 86 4.37 4.31 -8.46
N SER A 87 5.69 4.09 -8.29
CA SER A 87 6.24 3.18 -7.29
C SER A 87 5.85 3.58 -5.86
N CYS A 88 5.94 4.87 -5.53
CA CYS A 88 5.51 5.38 -4.23
C CYS A 88 4.00 5.21 -4.01
N MET A 89 3.17 5.45 -5.02
CA MET A 89 1.73 5.28 -4.91
C MET A 89 1.31 3.82 -4.79
N GLU A 90 1.96 2.89 -5.51
CA GLU A 90 1.80 1.45 -5.32
C GLU A 90 2.14 1.04 -3.88
N THR A 91 3.26 1.53 -3.35
CA THR A 91 3.65 1.28 -1.95
C THR A 91 2.60 1.81 -0.96
N ALA A 92 2.05 3.01 -1.21
CA ALA A 92 1.04 3.61 -0.34
C ALA A 92 -0.24 2.76 -0.29
N VAL A 93 -0.75 2.31 -1.44
CA VAL A 93 -1.96 1.48 -1.51
C VAL A 93 -1.73 0.04 -1.05
N GLU A 94 -0.51 -0.47 -1.17
CA GLU A 94 -0.13 -1.75 -0.60
C GLU A 94 -0.12 -1.70 0.95
N LEU A 95 0.24 -0.57 1.55
CA LEU A 95 0.29 -0.36 3.01
C LEU A 95 -1.08 0.01 3.62
N SER A 96 -1.91 0.76 2.89
CA SER A 96 -3.25 1.18 3.32
C SER A 96 -4.27 1.02 2.18
N PRO A 97 -4.59 -0.23 1.80
CA PRO A 97 -5.49 -0.52 0.68
C PRO A 97 -6.93 -0.06 0.92
N GLU A 98 -7.34 0.06 2.18
CA GLU A 98 -8.64 0.59 2.60
C GLU A 98 -8.77 2.13 2.48
N GLY A 99 -7.69 2.83 2.16
CA GLY A 99 -7.67 4.29 2.04
C GLY A 99 -7.98 4.74 0.60
N PRO A 100 -9.21 5.17 0.26
CA PRO A 100 -9.59 5.54 -1.12
C PRO A 100 -8.75 6.70 -1.66
N TYR A 101 -8.28 7.60 -0.80
CA TYR A 101 -7.42 8.73 -1.15
C TYR A 101 -6.19 8.33 -1.97
N TYR A 102 -5.45 7.29 -1.56
CA TYR A 102 -4.21 6.91 -2.26
C TYR A 102 -4.50 6.30 -3.64
N TRP A 103 -5.62 5.57 -3.77
CA TRP A 103 -6.08 5.04 -5.05
C TRP A 103 -6.43 6.15 -6.04
N ASP A 104 -7.21 7.13 -5.59
CA ASP A 104 -7.61 8.28 -6.40
C ASP A 104 -6.41 9.13 -6.80
N MET A 105 -5.57 9.49 -5.84
CA MET A 105 -4.39 10.33 -6.10
C MET A 105 -3.40 9.64 -7.05
N GLY A 106 -3.17 8.34 -6.89
CA GLY A 106 -2.27 7.58 -7.75
C GLY A 106 -2.81 7.46 -9.17
N ALA A 107 -4.11 7.16 -9.32
CA ALA A 107 -4.75 7.16 -10.61
C ALA A 107 -4.70 8.54 -11.28
N TRP A 108 -4.90 9.62 -10.52
CA TRP A 108 -4.81 10.98 -11.04
C TRP A 108 -3.40 11.34 -11.53
N HIS A 109 -2.37 11.03 -10.75
CA HIS A 109 -0.98 11.21 -11.16
C HIS A 109 -0.64 10.46 -12.46
N MET A 110 -1.08 9.20 -12.59
CA MET A 110 -0.79 8.40 -13.78
C MET A 110 -1.62 8.86 -15.00
N ALA A 111 -2.95 8.91 -14.85
CA ALA A 111 -3.86 9.10 -15.96
C ALA A 111 -3.88 10.52 -16.51
N TYR A 112 -3.59 11.53 -15.68
CA TYR A 112 -3.64 12.94 -16.09
C TYR A 112 -2.26 13.58 -16.12
N ASN A 113 -1.52 13.55 -15.01
CA ASN A 113 -0.27 14.31 -14.90
C ASN A 113 0.84 13.70 -15.77
N ALA A 114 1.18 12.43 -15.54
CA ALA A 114 2.18 11.72 -16.32
C ALA A 114 1.78 11.63 -17.80
N SER A 115 0.53 11.27 -18.09
CA SER A 115 0.07 11.15 -19.48
C SER A 115 0.14 12.46 -20.26
N SER A 116 -0.16 13.59 -19.61
CA SER A 116 -0.09 14.93 -20.23
C SER A 116 1.35 15.36 -20.43
N TRP A 117 2.20 15.16 -19.41
CA TRP A 117 3.63 15.45 -19.52
C TRP A 117 4.27 14.64 -20.66
N TYR A 118 3.98 13.35 -20.78
CA TYR A 118 4.49 12.53 -21.89
C TYR A 118 4.02 13.05 -23.25
N ARG A 119 2.79 13.57 -23.33
CA ARG A 119 2.21 14.09 -24.58
C ARG A 119 2.76 15.46 -24.97
N ILE A 120 3.10 16.32 -24.01
CA ILE A 120 3.35 17.75 -24.22
C ILE A 120 4.83 18.10 -24.00
N ASP A 121 5.42 17.63 -22.90
CA ASP A 121 6.67 18.17 -22.36
C ASP A 121 7.85 17.18 -22.39
N SER A 122 7.63 15.90 -22.70
CA SER A 122 8.66 14.86 -22.62
C SER A 122 9.82 14.97 -23.61
N GLY A 123 9.71 15.83 -24.63
CA GLY A 123 10.68 15.92 -25.73
C GLY A 123 10.75 14.67 -26.61
N LEU A 124 9.87 13.68 -26.41
CA LEU A 124 9.83 12.47 -27.24
C LEU A 124 9.27 12.77 -28.65
N PRO A 125 9.66 11.98 -29.66
CA PRO A 125 9.03 12.04 -30.98
C PRO A 125 7.51 11.87 -30.90
N PRO A 126 6.69 12.54 -31.73
CA PRO A 126 5.24 12.60 -31.58
C PRO A 126 4.53 11.24 -31.44
N ILE A 127 4.97 10.24 -32.22
CA ILE A 127 4.41 8.89 -32.16
C ILE A 127 4.72 8.22 -30.81
N ARG A 128 5.94 8.39 -30.29
CA ARG A 128 6.35 7.84 -28.99
C ARG A 128 5.68 8.58 -27.84
N ALA A 129 5.61 9.91 -27.88
CA ALA A 129 4.88 10.73 -26.91
C ALA A 129 3.42 10.30 -26.78
N LYS A 130 2.74 10.09 -27.92
CA LYS A 130 1.36 9.59 -27.96
C LYS A 130 1.22 8.17 -27.40
N ALA A 131 2.17 7.28 -27.69
CA ALA A 131 2.18 5.92 -27.17
C ALA A 131 2.38 5.89 -25.65
N GLU A 132 3.36 6.63 -25.12
CA GLU A 132 3.61 6.71 -23.68
C GLU A 132 2.44 7.37 -22.94
N SER A 133 1.88 8.45 -23.48
CA SER A 133 0.68 9.09 -22.92
C SER A 133 -0.48 8.08 -22.75
N ARG A 134 -0.76 7.29 -23.79
CA ARG A 134 -1.79 6.23 -23.72
C ARG A 134 -1.46 5.14 -22.70
N ARG A 135 -0.18 4.76 -22.60
CA ARG A 135 0.28 3.77 -21.62
C ARG A 135 0.04 4.25 -20.19
N TRP A 136 0.29 5.53 -19.90
CA TRP A 136 0.05 6.12 -18.58
C TRP A 136 -1.43 6.29 -18.23
N ILE A 137 -2.28 6.64 -19.21
CA ILE A 137 -3.73 6.60 -19.05
C ILE A 137 -4.20 5.20 -18.62
N GLU A 138 -3.71 4.18 -19.31
CA GLU A 138 -4.08 2.80 -19.02
C GLU A 138 -3.55 2.31 -17.66
N LYS A 139 -2.36 2.75 -17.24
CA LYS A 139 -1.85 2.51 -15.88
C LYS A 139 -2.78 3.10 -14.83
N GLY A 140 -3.14 4.38 -14.96
CA GLY A 140 -4.04 5.05 -14.03
C GLY A 140 -5.42 4.40 -13.97
N ARG A 141 -5.99 4.00 -15.11
CA ARG A 141 -7.26 3.25 -15.16
C ARG A 141 -7.18 1.95 -14.36
N ARG A 142 -6.15 1.12 -14.61
CA ARG A 142 -5.98 -0.16 -13.89
C ARG A 142 -5.72 0.03 -12.40
N PHE A 143 -4.97 1.07 -12.03
CA PHE A 143 -4.75 1.44 -10.64
C PHE A 143 -6.08 1.81 -9.96
N TYR A 144 -6.92 2.58 -10.63
CA TYR A 144 -8.22 2.99 -10.14
C TYR A 144 -9.21 1.84 -10.00
N GLU A 145 -9.27 0.94 -10.98
CA GLU A 145 -10.10 -0.27 -10.96
C GLU A 145 -9.73 -1.20 -9.79
N ARG A 146 -8.43 -1.33 -9.48
CA ARG A 146 -7.97 -2.01 -8.26
C ARG A 146 -8.43 -1.31 -6.99
N GLY A 147 -8.46 0.03 -6.99
CA GLY A 147 -8.99 0.83 -5.89
C GLY A 147 -10.46 0.55 -5.61
N ILE A 148 -11.30 0.54 -6.66
CA ILE A 148 -12.73 0.20 -6.57
C ILE A 148 -12.90 -1.24 -6.06
N ALA A 149 -12.12 -2.19 -6.58
CA ALA A 149 -12.19 -3.59 -6.15
C ALA A 149 -11.79 -3.78 -4.68
N ASN A 150 -10.84 -2.99 -4.17
CA ASN A 150 -10.43 -3.00 -2.76
C ASN A 150 -11.40 -2.25 -1.84
N ASN A 151 -12.18 -1.31 -2.38
CA ASN A 151 -13.09 -0.43 -1.63
C ASN A 151 -14.51 -0.44 -2.22
N PRO A 152 -15.21 -1.59 -2.30
CA PRO A 152 -16.47 -1.73 -3.04
C PRO A 152 -17.66 -0.96 -2.45
N GLY A 153 -17.56 -0.51 -1.19
CA GLY A 153 -18.56 0.31 -0.53
C GLY A 153 -18.26 1.81 -0.55
N ASP A 154 -17.11 2.21 -1.10
CA ASP A 154 -16.78 3.61 -1.26
C ASP A 154 -17.53 4.19 -2.46
N TRP A 155 -18.27 5.28 -2.24
CA TRP A 155 -19.08 5.90 -3.29
C TRP A 155 -18.28 6.89 -4.14
N GLN A 156 -17.14 7.37 -3.64
CA GLN A 156 -16.32 8.38 -4.33
C GLN A 156 -15.54 7.75 -5.47
N LEU A 157 -14.96 6.57 -5.26
CA LEU A 157 -14.16 5.91 -6.29
C LEU A 157 -14.96 5.56 -7.57
N PRO A 158 -16.18 5.01 -7.51
CA PRO A 158 -16.95 4.78 -8.74
C PRO A 158 -17.38 6.07 -9.45
N SER A 159 -17.41 7.22 -8.75
CA SER A 159 -17.97 8.47 -9.28
C SER A 159 -17.04 9.27 -10.20
N LEU A 160 -15.75 8.91 -10.28
CA LEU A 160 -14.74 9.63 -11.07
C LEU A 160 -14.26 8.87 -12.33
N LEU A 161 -14.89 7.71 -12.63
CA LEU A 161 -14.76 7.01 -13.92
C LEU A 161 -15.60 7.69 -15.00
#